data_AF-X0XVX3-F1
#
_entry.id   AF-X0XVX3-F1
#
_cell.length_a   1.000
_cell.length_b   1.000
_cell.length_c   1.000
_cell.angle_alpha   90.00
_cell.angle_beta   90.00
_cell.angle_gamma   90.00
#
_symmetry.space_group_name_H-M   'P 1'
#
loop_
_entity.id
_entity.type
_entity.pdbx_description
1 polymer ?
#
loop_
_entity_poly.entity_id
_entity_poly.type
_entity_poly.pdbx_seq_one_letter_code
_entity_poly.pdbx_strand_id
1 'polypeptide(L)'
;SVDDTHDIADFFSKKNGNVRVLHREHVGVGAVRNELLDESRGEYLFVLDSDDRLHPRALEVVVGLFKREKDFGFVYTDNRCIDEKGNVLYEGRKAECHKYFDQLIYFSHFPGHMRAFRKSLIGDVRFDSSLGVGEDWDFLLNLVPFVEKGHVSEFLYDYRINSQGVCGSTLSKDKTEFTIKLLKKHIGKRNMYPRAKNVLVKKVSDGNHMIYYEHIVDGKETMTPETKGVLMKYFSAYEKLMGGSK
;
A
#
# COMPACT_ATOMS: atom_id res chain seq x y z
N SER A 1 0.97 -5.62 -22.59
CA SER A 1 1.16 -4.17 -22.78
C SER A 1 0.74 -3.80 -24.19
N VAL A 2 0.53 -2.52 -24.50
CA VAL A 2 0.29 -2.03 -25.87
C VAL A 2 1.54 -1.39 -26.50
N ASP A 3 2.60 -1.24 -25.71
CA ASP A 3 3.91 -0.75 -26.13
C ASP A 3 4.98 -1.87 -26.07
N ASP A 4 6.24 -1.47 -26.26
CA ASP A 4 7.41 -2.34 -26.33
C ASP A 4 7.84 -2.91 -24.96
N THR A 5 7.03 -2.74 -23.89
CA THR A 5 7.32 -3.29 -22.55
C THR A 5 7.61 -4.79 -22.59
N HIS A 6 6.88 -5.53 -23.42
CA HIS A 6 7.03 -6.98 -23.53
C HIS A 6 8.40 -7.38 -24.11
N ASP A 7 8.86 -6.67 -25.15
CA ASP A 7 10.18 -6.89 -25.75
C ASP A 7 11.32 -6.59 -24.78
N ILE A 8 11.20 -5.50 -24.02
CA ILE A 8 12.17 -5.12 -23.00
C ILE A 8 12.22 -6.17 -21.89
N ALA A 9 11.06 -6.63 -21.40
CA ALA A 9 10.99 -7.65 -20.36
C ALA A 9 11.61 -8.98 -20.84
N ASP A 10 11.30 -9.41 -22.06
CA ASP A 10 11.85 -10.64 -22.64
C ASP A 10 13.36 -10.56 -22.86
N PHE A 11 13.89 -9.40 -23.24
CA PHE A 11 15.32 -9.18 -23.33
C PHE A 11 16.03 -9.41 -21.98
N PHE A 12 15.50 -8.86 -20.89
CA PHE A 12 16.05 -9.08 -19.56
C PHE A 12 15.88 -10.53 -19.07
N SER A 13 14.75 -11.16 -19.37
CA SER A 13 14.48 -12.58 -19.10
C SER A 13 15.51 -13.50 -19.75
N LYS A 14 15.82 -13.27 -21.04
CA LYS A 14 16.82 -14.06 -21.79
C LYS A 14 18.25 -13.89 -21.24
N LYS A 15 18.56 -12.74 -20.65
CA LYS A 15 19.89 -12.42 -20.11
C LYS A 15 20.09 -12.84 -18.66
N ASN A 16 19.01 -13.01 -17.89
CA ASN A 16 19.07 -13.20 -16.45
C ASN A 16 18.22 -14.40 -16.04
N GLY A 17 18.86 -15.52 -15.65
CA GLY A 17 18.16 -16.75 -15.29
C GLY A 17 17.27 -16.67 -14.03
N ASN A 18 17.34 -15.56 -13.29
CA ASN A 18 16.48 -15.24 -12.15
C ASN A 18 15.28 -14.33 -12.52
N VAL A 19 15.10 -13.99 -13.80
CA VAL A 19 13.96 -13.24 -14.31
C VAL A 19 13.05 -14.18 -15.10
N ARG A 20 11.76 -14.17 -14.79
CA ARG A 20 10.73 -14.91 -15.53
C ARG A 20 9.60 -13.96 -15.88
N VAL A 21 9.23 -13.93 -17.15
CA VAL A 21 8.17 -13.08 -17.69
C VAL A 21 6.97 -13.95 -18.06
N LEU A 22 5.78 -13.52 -17.66
CA LEU A 22 4.52 -14.16 -17.99
C LEU A 22 3.70 -13.20 -18.85
N HIS A 23 3.37 -13.62 -20.07
CA HIS A 23 2.56 -12.84 -20.99
C HIS A 23 1.09 -13.25 -20.89
N ARG A 24 0.19 -12.25 -20.95
CA ARG A 24 -1.25 -12.43 -20.83
C ARG A 24 -2.01 -11.28 -21.47
N GLU A 25 -3.28 -11.53 -21.78
CA GLU A 25 -4.24 -10.46 -22.03
C GLU A 25 -4.53 -9.65 -20.75
N HIS A 26 -4.98 -8.40 -20.91
CA HIS A 26 -5.22 -7.52 -19.77
C HIS A 26 -6.44 -7.99 -18.96
N VAL A 27 -6.19 -8.43 -17.72
CA VAL A 27 -7.21 -8.96 -16.79
C VAL A 27 -7.35 -8.12 -15.51
N GLY A 28 -6.73 -6.94 -15.46
CA GLY A 28 -6.66 -6.09 -14.28
C GLY A 28 -5.60 -6.52 -13.26
N VAL A 29 -5.11 -5.55 -12.48
CA VAL A 29 -3.95 -5.72 -11.59
C VAL A 29 -4.15 -6.79 -10.50
N GLY A 30 -5.35 -6.88 -9.92
CA GLY A 30 -5.65 -7.88 -8.89
C GLY A 30 -5.53 -9.32 -9.39
N ALA A 31 -6.06 -9.61 -10.59
CA ALA A 31 -5.94 -10.93 -11.21
C ALA A 31 -4.49 -11.26 -11.57
N VAL A 32 -3.73 -10.29 -12.09
CA VAL A 32 -2.30 -10.48 -12.37
C VAL A 32 -1.53 -10.77 -11.09
N ARG A 33 -1.76 -10.03 -10.01
CA ARG A 33 -1.08 -10.26 -8.73
C ARG A 33 -1.43 -11.61 -8.12
N ASN A 34 -2.67 -12.08 -8.22
CA ASN A 34 -3.05 -13.43 -7.78
C ASN A 34 -2.27 -14.50 -8.53
N GLU A 35 -2.16 -14.39 -9.85
CA GLU A 35 -1.37 -15.36 -10.60
C GLU A 35 0.12 -15.29 -10.23
N LEU A 36 0.68 -14.09 -10.06
CA LEU A 36 2.06 -13.95 -9.59
C LEU A 36 2.26 -14.54 -8.19
N LEU A 37 1.26 -14.47 -7.31
CA LEU A 37 1.29 -15.16 -6.01
C LEU A 37 1.37 -16.68 -6.20
N ASP A 38 0.53 -17.25 -7.06
CA ASP A 38 0.49 -18.70 -7.31
C ASP A 38 1.80 -19.18 -7.98
N GLU A 39 2.29 -18.43 -8.97
CA GLU A 39 3.49 -18.72 -9.75
C GLU A 39 4.82 -18.46 -9.00
N SER A 40 4.79 -17.64 -7.96
CA SER A 40 6.00 -17.31 -7.20
C SER A 40 6.60 -18.55 -6.53
N ARG A 41 7.93 -18.63 -6.48
CA ARG A 41 8.67 -19.76 -5.86
C ARG A 41 9.46 -19.36 -4.62
N GLY A 42 9.55 -18.06 -4.34
CA GLY A 42 10.29 -17.53 -3.20
C GLY A 42 9.53 -17.71 -1.88
N GLU A 43 10.30 -17.84 -0.80
CA GLU A 43 9.76 -17.82 0.57
C GLU A 43 9.22 -16.42 0.94
N TYR A 44 9.88 -15.38 0.44
CA TYR A 44 9.49 -13.98 0.62
C TYR A 44 9.08 -13.37 -0.70
N LEU A 45 7.97 -12.64 -0.69
CA LEU A 45 7.43 -11.96 -1.86
C LEU A 45 7.56 -10.46 -1.66
N PHE A 46 7.94 -9.74 -2.72
CA PHE A 46 8.05 -8.29 -2.74
C PHE A 46 7.20 -7.76 -3.88
N VAL A 47 6.40 -6.75 -3.61
CA VAL A 47 5.68 -6.00 -4.63
C VAL A 47 6.54 -4.82 -5.06
N LEU A 48 6.79 -4.73 -6.36
CA LEU A 48 7.45 -3.60 -7.03
C LEU A 48 6.63 -3.26 -8.26
N ASP A 49 6.05 -2.05 -8.26
CA ASP A 49 5.31 -1.54 -9.41
C ASP A 49 6.30 -1.09 -10.51
N SER A 50 5.90 -1.16 -11.79
CA SER A 50 6.82 -1.06 -12.94
C SER A 50 7.46 0.32 -13.13
N ASP A 51 6.90 1.36 -12.51
CA ASP A 51 7.36 2.74 -12.53
C ASP A 51 8.19 3.13 -11.30
N ASP A 52 8.31 2.23 -10.32
CA ASP A 52 8.98 2.46 -9.04
C ASP A 52 10.41 1.88 -9.01
N ARG A 53 11.13 2.12 -7.90
CA ARG A 53 12.48 1.58 -7.69
C ARG A 53 12.68 1.06 -6.28
N LEU A 54 13.36 -0.09 -6.16
CA LEU A 54 13.90 -0.57 -4.88
C LEU A 54 15.29 0.00 -4.64
N HIS A 55 15.59 0.30 -3.38
CA HIS A 55 16.95 0.52 -2.94
C HIS A 55 17.77 -0.79 -3.10
N PRO A 56 19.06 -0.75 -3.49
CA PRO A 56 19.86 -1.96 -3.71
C PRO A 56 19.94 -2.91 -2.50
N ARG A 57 19.81 -2.37 -1.28
CA ARG A 57 19.79 -3.14 -0.03
C ARG A 57 18.40 -3.59 0.44
N ALA A 58 17.34 -3.27 -0.29
CA ALA A 58 15.96 -3.52 0.15
C ALA A 58 15.71 -5.01 0.46
N LEU A 59 16.12 -5.90 -0.45
CA LEU A 59 15.95 -7.34 -0.26
C LEU A 59 16.77 -7.85 0.93
N GLU A 60 18.04 -7.43 1.05
CA GLU A 60 18.94 -7.83 2.13
C GLU A 60 18.36 -7.49 3.51
N VAL A 61 17.95 -6.23 3.69
CA VAL A 61 17.46 -5.72 4.98
C VAL A 61 16.14 -6.39 5.37
N VAL A 62 15.20 -6.49 4.42
CA VAL A 62 13.85 -7.00 4.70
C VAL A 62 13.84 -8.51 4.88
N VAL A 63 14.58 -9.26 4.06
CA VAL A 63 14.77 -10.70 4.27
C VAL A 63 15.51 -10.96 5.58
N GLY A 64 16.50 -10.11 5.92
CA GLY A 64 17.18 -10.16 7.22
C GLY A 64 16.21 -10.00 8.39
N LEU A 65 15.24 -9.09 8.29
CA LEU A 65 14.20 -8.93 9.30
C LEU A 65 13.31 -10.18 9.39
N PHE A 66 12.79 -10.69 8.27
CA PHE A 66 11.99 -11.91 8.28
C PHE A 66 12.74 -13.12 8.86
N LYS A 67 14.04 -13.25 8.60
CA LYS A 67 14.83 -14.36 9.17
C LYS A 67 14.95 -14.30 10.69
N ARG A 68 15.00 -13.10 11.27
CA ARG A 68 15.03 -12.91 12.72
C ARG A 68 13.64 -13.07 13.35
N GLU A 69 12.62 -12.46 12.73
CA GLU A 69 11.26 -12.41 13.24
C GLU A 69 10.37 -13.40 12.47
N LYS A 70 10.33 -14.65 12.95
CA LYS A 70 9.67 -15.76 12.24
C LYS A 70 8.17 -15.59 12.09
N ASP A 71 7.53 -14.87 13.01
CA ASP A 71 6.07 -14.66 13.02
C ASP A 71 5.63 -13.50 12.13
N PHE A 72 6.58 -12.71 11.60
CA PHE A 72 6.26 -11.62 10.68
C PHE A 72 5.79 -12.20 9.35
N GLY A 73 4.55 -11.90 8.99
CA GLY A 73 3.95 -12.21 7.68
C GLY A 73 3.90 -11.02 6.74
N PHE A 74 3.99 -9.80 7.26
CA PHE A 74 4.00 -8.58 6.47
C PHE A 74 5.10 -7.62 6.92
N VAL A 75 5.87 -7.05 5.98
CA VAL A 75 6.88 -6.02 6.27
C VAL A 75 6.73 -4.88 5.26
N TYR A 76 6.86 -3.66 5.77
CA TYR A 76 6.91 -2.44 4.98
C TYR A 76 8.01 -1.52 5.49
N THR A 77 8.33 -0.48 4.72
CA THR A 77 9.48 0.40 4.99
C THR A 77 9.07 1.86 4.92
N ASP A 78 10.00 2.74 5.32
CA ASP A 78 9.93 4.12 4.87
C ASP A 78 10.12 4.18 3.35
N ASN A 79 9.55 5.19 2.71
CA ASN A 79 9.63 5.37 1.26
C ASN A 79 10.03 6.79 0.90
N ARG A 80 10.61 6.98 -0.28
CA ARG A 80 10.74 8.30 -0.90
C ARG A 80 9.71 8.42 -1.98
N CYS A 81 9.22 9.62 -2.22
CA CYS A 81 8.50 9.93 -3.43
C CYS A 81 9.45 10.70 -4.35
N ILE A 82 9.49 10.30 -5.61
CA ILE A 82 10.39 10.83 -6.61
C ILE A 82 9.61 11.38 -7.81
N ASP A 83 10.18 12.35 -8.50
CA ASP A 83 9.66 12.80 -9.78
C ASP A 83 10.00 11.80 -10.92
N GLU A 84 9.55 12.09 -12.14
CA GLU A 84 9.85 11.29 -13.33
C GLU A 84 11.36 11.19 -13.63
N LYS A 85 12.15 12.18 -13.20
CA LYS A 85 13.62 12.20 -13.35
C LYS A 85 14.35 11.45 -12.22
N GLY A 86 13.62 11.04 -11.19
CA GLY A 86 14.14 10.33 -10.03
C GLY A 86 14.69 11.23 -8.93
N ASN A 87 14.44 12.54 -8.97
CA ASN A 87 14.75 13.45 -7.88
C ASN A 87 13.79 13.22 -6.71
N VAL A 88 14.31 13.25 -5.49
CA VAL A 88 13.49 13.09 -4.29
C VAL A 88 12.62 14.34 -4.10
N LEU A 89 11.30 14.13 -4.10
CA LEU A 89 10.30 15.14 -3.77
C LEU A 89 10.07 15.18 -2.26
N TYR A 90 9.90 14.02 -1.63
CA TYR A 90 9.76 13.91 -0.17
C TYR A 90 10.08 12.53 0.38
N GLU A 91 10.21 12.48 1.71
CA GLU A 91 10.48 11.29 2.50
C GLU A 91 9.26 10.91 3.37
N GLY A 92 8.66 9.76 3.09
CA GLY A 92 7.59 9.16 3.87
C GLY A 92 8.13 8.32 5.02
N ARG A 93 8.41 8.95 6.16
CA ARG A 93 8.81 8.27 7.40
C ARG A 93 7.59 7.73 8.13
N LYS A 94 7.59 6.43 8.46
CA LYS A 94 6.41 5.71 8.96
C LYS A 94 6.58 5.15 10.36
N ALA A 95 7.69 5.41 11.04
CA ALA A 95 7.96 4.90 12.39
C ALA A 95 6.86 5.31 13.40
N GLU A 96 6.45 6.58 13.38
CA GLU A 96 5.37 7.07 14.25
C GLU A 96 4.03 6.39 13.89
N CYS A 97 3.79 6.22 12.59
CA CYS A 97 2.57 5.62 12.09
C CYS A 97 2.50 4.10 12.37
N HIS A 98 3.63 3.39 12.42
CA HIS A 98 3.68 1.97 12.79
C HIS A 98 3.06 1.68 14.17
N LYS A 99 3.19 2.62 15.12
CA LYS A 99 2.58 2.51 16.45
C LYS A 99 1.05 2.46 16.42
N TYR A 100 0.45 3.00 15.37
CA TYR A 100 -1.00 3.09 15.15
C TYR A 100 -1.43 2.26 13.94
N PHE A 101 -0.62 1.30 13.49
CA PHE A 101 -0.80 0.58 12.22
C PHE A 101 -2.23 0.05 12.05
N ASP A 102 -2.78 -0.66 13.03
CA ASP A 102 -4.11 -1.29 12.93
C ASP A 102 -5.24 -0.28 12.74
N GLN A 103 -5.12 0.90 13.36
CA GLN A 103 -6.07 1.99 13.12
C GLN A 103 -5.86 2.57 11.73
N LEU A 104 -4.62 2.88 11.36
CA LEU A 104 -4.31 3.55 10.11
C LEU A 104 -4.62 2.70 8.86
N ILE A 105 -4.30 1.39 8.90
CA ILE A 105 -4.64 0.45 7.83
C ILE A 105 -6.14 0.30 7.71
N TYR A 106 -6.88 0.30 8.82
CA TYR A 106 -8.32 0.13 8.73
C TYR A 106 -9.01 1.39 8.17
N PHE A 107 -8.50 2.58 8.49
CA PHE A 107 -9.13 3.84 8.08
C PHE A 107 -8.58 4.44 6.78
N SER A 108 -7.44 3.98 6.29
CA SER A 108 -6.81 4.54 5.09
C SER A 108 -5.89 3.54 4.40
N HIS A 109 -5.50 3.87 3.17
CA HIS A 109 -4.51 3.15 2.38
C HIS A 109 -3.06 3.40 2.90
N PHE A 110 -2.83 3.06 4.16
CA PHE A 110 -1.69 3.48 4.96
C PHE A 110 -0.35 2.74 4.73
N PRO A 111 -0.29 1.43 4.47
CA PRO A 111 1.00 0.76 4.41
C PRO A 111 1.69 1.21 3.12
N GLY A 112 2.93 1.68 3.26
CA GLY A 112 3.70 2.27 2.16
C GLY A 112 3.83 1.40 0.92
N HIS A 113 4.37 1.99 -0.13
CA HIS A 113 4.47 1.38 -1.45
C HIS A 113 5.24 0.04 -1.45
N MET A 114 6.30 -0.07 -0.65
CA MET A 114 6.97 -1.36 -0.45
C MET A 114 6.14 -2.29 0.44
N ARG A 115 5.75 -3.41 -0.15
CA ARG A 115 5.01 -4.48 0.53
C ARG A 115 5.76 -5.78 0.35
N ALA A 116 6.25 -6.32 1.45
CA ALA A 116 6.90 -7.61 1.48
C ALA A 116 6.12 -8.59 2.36
N PHE A 117 6.04 -9.84 1.93
CA PHE A 117 5.24 -10.88 2.56
C PHE A 117 6.05 -12.14 2.79
N ARG A 118 5.81 -12.82 3.90
CA ARG A 118 6.21 -14.23 4.04
C ARG A 118 5.15 -15.09 3.37
N LYS A 119 5.50 -15.77 2.28
CA LYS A 119 4.54 -16.52 1.45
C LYS A 119 3.73 -17.53 2.25
N SER A 120 4.36 -18.25 3.18
CA SER A 120 3.71 -19.27 4.01
C SER A 120 2.63 -18.73 4.94
N LEU A 121 2.63 -17.43 5.24
CA LEU A 121 1.65 -16.79 6.14
C LEU A 121 0.54 -16.07 5.38
N ILE A 122 0.57 -16.05 4.04
CA ILE A 122 -0.51 -15.49 3.21
C ILE A 122 -1.75 -16.38 3.25
N GLY A 123 -1.56 -17.71 3.25
CA GLY A 123 -2.65 -18.69 3.17
C GLY A 123 -3.51 -18.49 1.91
N ASP A 124 -4.83 -18.48 2.11
CA ASP A 124 -5.82 -18.37 1.03
C ASP A 124 -6.21 -16.91 0.70
N VAL A 125 -5.53 -15.93 1.30
CA VAL A 125 -5.80 -14.51 0.98
C VAL A 125 -5.43 -14.23 -0.47
N ARG A 126 -6.33 -13.56 -1.20
CA ARG A 126 -6.19 -13.17 -2.60
C ARG A 126 -6.64 -11.73 -2.81
N PHE A 127 -6.11 -11.10 -3.85
CA PHE A 127 -6.55 -9.79 -4.31
C PHE A 127 -7.93 -9.93 -4.94
N ASP A 128 -8.87 -9.05 -4.58
CA ASP A 128 -10.17 -9.01 -5.22
C ASP A 128 -10.04 -8.37 -6.62
N SER A 129 -10.06 -9.22 -7.66
CA SER A 129 -9.90 -8.78 -9.05
C SER A 129 -11.09 -7.99 -9.60
N SER A 130 -12.20 -7.90 -8.87
CA SER A 130 -13.31 -7.01 -9.24
C SER A 130 -13.04 -5.53 -8.88
N LEU A 131 -11.98 -5.26 -8.12
CA LEU A 131 -11.55 -3.91 -7.76
C LEU A 131 -10.59 -3.36 -8.81
N GLY A 132 -10.93 -2.20 -9.38
CA GLY A 132 -10.04 -1.47 -10.30
C GLY A 132 -9.02 -0.55 -9.61
N VAL A 133 -9.23 -0.28 -8.32
CA VAL A 133 -8.35 0.54 -7.45
C VAL A 133 -8.38 -0.10 -6.06
N GLY A 134 -7.30 0.04 -5.29
CA GLY A 134 -7.18 -0.34 -3.87
C GLY A 134 -7.39 -1.83 -3.54
N GLU A 135 -7.20 -2.69 -4.54
CA GLU A 135 -7.10 -4.15 -4.40
C GLU A 135 -6.01 -4.57 -3.42
N ASP A 136 -4.93 -3.79 -3.34
CA ASP A 136 -3.85 -3.95 -2.39
C ASP A 136 -4.26 -3.65 -0.95
N TRP A 137 -5.09 -2.62 -0.75
CA TRP A 137 -5.67 -2.32 0.54
C TRP A 137 -6.58 -3.44 1.00
N ASP A 138 -7.47 -3.91 0.11
CA ASP A 138 -8.35 -5.05 0.38
C ASP A 138 -7.57 -6.29 0.80
N PHE A 139 -6.52 -6.63 0.03
CA PHE A 139 -5.63 -7.74 0.35
C PHE A 139 -5.02 -7.62 1.75
N LEU A 140 -4.52 -6.43 2.09
CA LEU A 140 -3.90 -6.19 3.40
C LEU A 140 -4.94 -6.26 4.53
N LEU A 141 -6.14 -5.72 4.35
CA LEU A 141 -7.24 -5.84 5.33
C LEU A 141 -7.65 -7.29 5.61
N ASN A 142 -7.44 -8.18 4.65
CA ASN A 142 -7.68 -9.61 4.78
C ASN A 142 -6.51 -10.36 5.44
N LEU A 143 -5.28 -9.85 5.34
CA LEU A 143 -4.07 -10.53 5.78
C LEU A 143 -3.58 -10.07 7.16
N VAL A 144 -3.40 -8.76 7.36
CA VAL A 144 -2.68 -8.22 8.53
C VAL A 144 -3.29 -8.55 9.90
N PRO A 145 -4.59 -8.89 10.05
CA PRO A 145 -5.13 -9.34 11.34
C PRO A 145 -4.64 -10.71 11.78
N PHE A 146 -4.07 -11.49 10.87
CA PHE A 146 -3.67 -12.88 11.12
C PHE A 146 -2.16 -13.08 11.14
N VAL A 147 -1.39 -12.01 10.94
CA VAL A 147 0.07 -12.08 10.87
C VAL A 147 0.70 -10.94 11.64
N GLU A 148 1.90 -11.18 12.18
CA GLU A 148 2.68 -10.06 12.68
C GLU A 148 3.27 -9.24 11.53
N LYS A 149 3.51 -7.97 11.85
CA LYS A 149 3.83 -6.88 10.94
C LYS A 149 5.11 -6.19 11.39
N GLY A 150 6.07 -6.06 10.48
CA GLY A 150 7.32 -5.36 10.72
C GLY A 150 7.37 -4.02 10.00
N HIS A 151 8.06 -3.06 10.61
CA HIS A 151 8.45 -1.81 9.97
C HIS A 151 9.98 -1.70 9.97
N VAL A 152 10.54 -1.32 8.82
CA VAL A 152 11.95 -0.93 8.69
C VAL A 152 12.02 0.58 8.49
N SER A 153 12.69 1.29 9.41
CA SER A 153 12.86 2.74 9.33
C SER A 153 14.02 3.15 8.39
N GLU A 154 14.03 2.59 7.19
CA GLU A 154 14.97 2.92 6.11
C GLU A 154 14.20 3.18 4.81
N PHE A 155 14.68 4.12 3.99
CA PHE A 155 14.11 4.43 2.69
C PHE A 155 14.49 3.38 1.64
N LEU A 156 13.76 2.28 1.63
CA LEU A 156 14.07 1.12 0.78
C LEU A 156 13.27 1.08 -0.52
N TYR A 157 12.38 2.05 -0.73
CA TYR A 157 11.50 2.14 -1.88
C TYR A 157 11.31 3.57 -2.33
N ASP A 158 11.49 3.81 -3.62
CA ASP A 158 11.18 5.08 -4.27
C ASP A 158 9.90 4.91 -5.08
N TYR A 159 8.85 5.61 -4.65
CA TYR A 159 7.58 5.70 -5.34
C TYR A 159 7.59 6.86 -6.33
N ARG A 160 7.28 6.60 -7.60
CA ARG A 160 7.29 7.63 -8.63
C ARG A 160 5.96 8.33 -8.75
N ILE A 161 6.00 9.66 -8.67
CA ILE A 161 4.84 10.50 -8.96
C ILE A 161 4.85 10.82 -10.45
N ASN A 162 3.90 10.24 -11.18
CA ASN A 162 3.64 10.52 -12.59
C ASN A 162 2.33 11.30 -12.73
N SER A 163 2.36 12.38 -13.52
CA SER A 163 1.20 13.23 -13.82
C SER A 163 0.04 12.47 -14.50
N GLN A 164 0.33 11.39 -15.23
CA GLN A 164 -0.66 10.49 -15.84
C GLN A 164 -0.89 9.20 -15.06
N GLY A 165 -0.23 9.02 -13.91
CA GLY A 165 -0.40 7.84 -13.07
C GLY A 165 -1.75 7.83 -12.33
N VAL A 166 -2.14 6.67 -11.81
CA VAL A 166 -3.38 6.48 -11.02
C VAL A 166 -3.46 7.44 -9.80
N CYS A 167 -2.31 7.89 -9.30
CA CYS A 167 -2.23 8.89 -8.25
C CYS A 167 -2.34 10.35 -8.75
N GLY A 168 -1.87 10.68 -9.96
CA GLY A 168 -1.82 12.05 -10.51
C GLY A 168 -3.18 12.69 -10.77
N SER A 169 -4.24 11.89 -10.90
CA SER A 169 -5.63 12.37 -11.04
C SER A 169 -6.32 12.68 -9.70
N THR A 170 -5.55 13.07 -8.68
CA THR A 170 -6.03 13.36 -7.32
C THR A 170 -7.00 14.53 -7.29
N LEU A 171 -8.30 14.21 -7.38
CA LEU A 171 -9.47 14.82 -6.72
C LEU A 171 -10.81 14.30 -7.31
N SER A 172 -10.84 13.17 -8.02
CA SER A 172 -12.12 12.66 -8.50
C SER A 172 -12.97 12.09 -7.36
N LYS A 173 -14.30 12.28 -7.44
CA LYS A 173 -15.29 11.70 -6.53
C LYS A 173 -15.07 10.18 -6.33
N ASP A 174 -14.51 9.52 -7.33
CA ASP A 174 -14.27 8.08 -7.39
C ASP A 174 -13.36 7.56 -6.27
N LYS A 175 -12.30 8.29 -5.87
CA LYS A 175 -11.41 7.84 -4.76
C LYS A 175 -12.12 7.85 -3.41
N THR A 176 -13.02 8.81 -3.20
CA THR A 176 -13.85 8.90 -1.99
C THR A 176 -14.84 7.75 -1.92
N GLU A 177 -15.56 7.51 -3.03
CA GLU A 177 -16.56 6.46 -3.13
C GLU A 177 -15.93 5.07 -2.99
N PHE A 178 -14.75 4.88 -3.58
CA PHE A 178 -13.96 3.67 -3.45
C PHE A 178 -13.59 3.35 -2.00
N THR A 179 -13.04 4.34 -1.29
CA THR A 179 -12.65 4.16 0.12
C THR A 179 -13.86 3.78 0.98
N ILE A 180 -15.00 4.45 0.76
CA ILE A 180 -16.26 4.11 1.44
C ILE A 180 -16.72 2.69 1.08
N LYS A 181 -16.60 2.27 -0.19
CA LYS A 181 -16.96 0.92 -0.64
C LYS A 181 -16.13 -0.15 0.06
N LEU A 182 -14.81 0.02 0.16
CA LEU A 182 -13.95 -0.93 0.88
C LEU A 182 -14.23 -0.97 2.38
N LEU A 183 -14.39 0.19 3.01
CA LEU A 183 -14.76 0.25 4.43
C LEU A 183 -16.09 -0.47 4.70
N LYS A 184 -17.08 -0.30 3.81
CA LYS A 184 -18.35 -1.04 3.88
C LYS A 184 -18.16 -2.54 3.69
N LYS A 185 -17.32 -2.98 2.75
CA LYS A 185 -17.00 -4.40 2.53
C LYS A 185 -16.38 -5.05 3.77
N HIS A 186 -15.47 -4.34 4.44
CA HIS A 186 -14.76 -4.85 5.63
C HIS A 186 -15.42 -4.51 6.95
N ILE A 187 -16.59 -3.85 6.93
CA ILE A 187 -17.28 -3.43 8.14
C ILE A 187 -17.68 -4.62 9.03
N GLY A 188 -17.72 -5.86 8.52
CA GLY A 188 -17.97 -7.06 9.32
C GLY A 188 -16.75 -7.60 10.07
N LYS A 189 -15.54 -7.20 9.70
CA LYS A 189 -14.27 -7.70 10.27
C LYS A 189 -13.86 -6.99 11.57
N ARG A 190 -14.82 -6.33 12.24
CA ARG A 190 -14.64 -5.52 13.46
C ARG A 190 -13.95 -6.25 14.61
N ASN A 191 -14.18 -7.55 14.74
CA ASN A 191 -13.57 -8.35 15.81
C ASN A 191 -12.08 -8.61 15.57
N MET A 192 -11.63 -8.50 14.32
CA MET A 192 -10.25 -8.72 13.91
C MET A 192 -9.40 -7.45 14.08
N TYR A 193 -10.04 -6.28 14.07
CA TYR A 193 -9.44 -4.99 14.44
C TYR A 193 -10.18 -4.43 15.65
N PRO A 194 -9.95 -4.95 16.86
CA PRO A 194 -10.76 -4.61 18.05
C PRO A 194 -10.74 -3.12 18.41
N ARG A 195 -9.76 -2.36 17.90
CA ARG A 195 -9.66 -0.89 18.04
C ARG A 195 -10.45 -0.10 16.98
N ALA A 196 -11.01 -0.77 15.97
CA ALA A 196 -11.80 -0.20 14.89
C ALA A 196 -13.24 -0.77 14.92
N LYS A 197 -14.11 -0.18 15.74
CA LYS A 197 -15.51 -0.62 15.86
C LYS A 197 -16.47 0.47 15.39
N ASN A 198 -17.54 0.08 14.70
CA ASN A 198 -18.70 0.85 14.20
C ASN A 198 -18.40 2.18 13.48
N VAL A 199 -18.17 2.11 12.18
CA VAL A 199 -17.76 3.25 11.36
C VAL A 199 -18.96 4.02 10.80
N LEU A 200 -19.14 5.26 11.21
CA LEU A 200 -19.93 6.25 10.48
C LEU A 200 -18.95 7.16 9.73
N VAL A 201 -18.88 7.07 8.40
CA VAL A 201 -17.90 7.82 7.59
C VAL A 201 -18.45 9.22 7.30
N LYS A 202 -17.91 10.25 7.95
CA LYS A 202 -18.20 11.66 7.62
C LYS A 202 -16.99 12.31 6.96
N LYS A 203 -17.20 12.98 5.83
CA LYS A 203 -16.19 13.83 5.16
C LYS A 203 -15.90 15.03 6.07
N VAL A 204 -14.65 15.22 6.49
CA VAL A 204 -14.28 16.28 7.45
C VAL A 204 -13.77 17.55 6.76
N SER A 205 -13.08 17.45 5.62
CA SER A 205 -12.70 18.63 4.83
C SER A 205 -12.34 18.29 3.38
N ASP A 206 -12.60 19.22 2.46
CA ASP A 206 -11.88 19.32 1.18
C ASP A 206 -10.58 20.11 1.44
N GLY A 207 -9.48 19.39 1.65
CA GLY A 207 -8.16 19.87 1.27
C GLY A 207 -7.87 19.34 -0.13
N ASN A 208 -7.08 20.06 -0.92
CA ASN A 208 -6.88 19.76 -2.34
C ASN A 208 -6.37 18.33 -2.62
N HIS A 209 -5.96 17.53 -1.64
CA HIS A 209 -5.39 16.21 -1.93
C HIS A 209 -5.80 15.05 -1.00
N MET A 210 -6.50 15.23 0.13
CA MET A 210 -6.88 14.09 0.99
C MET A 210 -8.24 14.22 1.71
N ILE A 211 -8.88 13.06 1.91
CA ILE A 211 -10.16 12.94 2.62
C ILE A 211 -9.88 12.51 4.04
N TYR A 212 -10.17 13.39 4.99
CA TYR A 212 -10.27 13.01 6.40
C TYR A 212 -11.66 12.43 6.65
N TYR A 213 -11.68 11.24 7.24
CA TYR A 213 -12.91 10.59 7.67
C TYR A 213 -13.05 10.69 9.18
N GLU A 214 -14.09 11.37 9.65
CA GLU A 214 -14.54 11.26 11.03
C GLU A 214 -15.32 9.96 11.16
N HIS A 215 -15.00 9.22 12.21
CA HIS A 215 -15.60 7.92 12.51
C HIS A 215 -16.27 8.00 13.88
N ILE A 216 -17.61 8.01 13.89
CA ILE A 216 -18.43 8.08 15.10
C ILE A 216 -18.89 6.66 15.47
N VAL A 217 -18.65 6.27 16.72
CA VAL A 217 -18.90 4.93 17.28
C VAL A 217 -19.83 5.08 18.47
N ASP A 218 -21.05 4.56 18.35
CA ASP A 218 -22.06 4.61 19.42
C ASP A 218 -22.25 6.04 19.98
N GLY A 219 -22.14 7.05 19.10
CA GLY A 219 -22.22 8.47 19.46
C GLY A 219 -20.93 9.10 20.01
N LYS A 220 -19.80 8.38 20.02
CA LYS A 220 -18.49 8.83 20.52
C LYS A 220 -17.41 8.74 19.43
N GLU A 221 -16.55 9.73 19.32
CA GLU A 221 -15.37 9.66 18.43
C GLU A 221 -14.41 8.56 18.91
N THR A 222 -13.93 7.69 18.01
CA THR A 222 -13.00 6.59 18.38
C THR A 222 -11.59 6.73 17.88
N MET A 223 -11.37 7.64 16.95
CA MET A 223 -10.01 8.03 16.65
C MET A 223 -9.50 8.84 17.84
N THR A 224 -8.52 8.29 18.55
CA THR A 224 -7.91 9.04 19.65
C THR A 224 -7.35 10.35 19.11
N PRO A 225 -7.34 11.45 19.88
CA PRO A 225 -6.74 12.71 19.46
C PRO A 225 -5.31 12.53 18.94
N GLU A 226 -4.55 11.59 19.52
CA GLU A 226 -3.20 11.24 19.09
C GLU A 226 -3.18 10.58 17.71
N THR A 227 -4.06 9.59 17.46
CA THR A 227 -4.18 8.94 16.15
C THR A 227 -4.62 9.95 15.08
N LYS A 228 -5.58 10.82 15.42
CA LYS A 228 -6.03 11.93 14.57
C LYS A 228 -4.86 12.87 14.27
N GLY A 229 -4.07 13.24 15.28
CA GLY A 229 -2.88 14.07 15.12
C GLY A 229 -1.83 13.45 14.19
N VAL A 230 -1.57 12.14 14.30
CA VAL A 230 -0.65 11.42 13.42
C VAL A 230 -1.14 11.39 11.98
N LEU A 231 -2.43 11.13 11.75
CA LEU A 231 -3.02 11.17 10.41
C LEU A 231 -2.97 12.57 9.80
N MET A 232 -3.37 13.60 10.57
CA MET A 232 -3.28 14.99 10.14
C MET A 232 -1.85 15.36 9.77
N LYS A 233 -0.85 15.00 10.59
CA LYS A 233 0.56 15.28 10.30
C LYS A 233 1.04 14.57 9.03
N TYR A 234 0.72 13.29 8.88
CA TYR A 234 1.09 12.50 7.72
C TYR A 234 0.48 13.05 6.43
N PHE A 235 -0.81 13.37 6.45
CA PHE A 235 -1.53 13.88 5.27
C PHE A 235 -1.31 15.36 5.00
N SER A 236 -1.18 16.22 6.02
CA SER A 236 -0.82 17.64 5.81
C SER A 236 0.58 17.81 5.23
N ALA A 237 1.53 16.92 5.56
CA ALA A 237 2.83 16.89 4.90
C ALA A 237 2.68 16.55 3.41
N TYR A 238 1.78 15.64 3.06
CA TYR A 238 1.45 15.29 1.68
C TYR A 238 0.75 16.45 0.92
N GLU A 239 -0.26 17.09 1.53
CA GLU A 239 -1.05 18.17 0.91
C GLU A 239 -0.25 19.45 0.63
N LYS A 240 0.61 19.87 1.58
CA LYS A 240 1.46 21.07 1.40
C LYS A 240 2.40 20.95 0.20
N LEU A 241 2.68 19.74 -0.27
CA LEU A 241 3.68 19.46 -1.29
C LEU A 241 3.06 19.21 -2.67
N MET A 242 1.87 18.61 -2.72
CA MET A 242 1.09 18.53 -3.96
C MET A 242 0.46 19.89 -4.35
N GLY A 243 0.32 20.82 -3.39
CA GLY A 243 -0.21 22.17 -3.57
C GLY A 243 0.82 23.26 -3.88
N GLY A 244 1.97 22.93 -4.47
CA GLY A 244 2.98 23.89 -4.89
C GLY A 244 2.66 24.58 -6.22
N SER A 245 1.59 25.36 -6.32
CA SER A 245 1.40 26.50 -7.25
C SER A 245 0.05 27.21 -6.98
N LYS A 246 0.07 28.13 -6.02
CA LYS A 246 -0.91 29.20 -5.71
C LYS A 246 -2.37 28.80 -5.41
#